data_AF-A0A3M1I3N6-F1
#
_entry.id   AF-A0A3M1I3N6-F1
#
_cell.length_a   1.000
_cell.length_b   1.000
_cell.length_c   1.000
_cell.angle_alpha   90.00
_cell.angle_beta   90.00
_cell.angle_gamma   90.00
#
_symmetry.space_group_name_H-M   'P 1'
#
loop_
_entity.id
_entity.type
_entity.pdbx_description
1 polymer ?
#
loop_
_entity_poly.entity_id
_entity_poly.type
_entity_poly.pdbx_seq_one_letter_code
_entity_poly.pdbx_strand_id
1 'polypeptide(L)' 'MGRAWYAVRTKPRREFEAESNLEAQGFRVWLPKTTRVVRHARRVTEKIVPFFPGYLFVEIDMDAEHWAPIRYTRGV' A
#
# COMPACT_ATOMS: atom_id res chain seq x y z
N MET A 1 11.72 -0.81 21.37
CA MET A 1 10.82 -1.65 20.56
C MET A 1 11.56 -2.02 19.29
N GLY A 2 11.34 -3.22 18.75
CA GLY A 2 11.95 -3.63 17.48
C GLY A 2 11.04 -3.32 16.31
N ARG A 3 11.48 -3.66 15.09
CA ARG A 3 10.68 -3.57 13.87
C ARG A 3 9.38 -4.37 14.01
N ALA A 4 8.26 -3.75 13.64
CA ALA A 4 6.95 -4.37 13.60
C ALA A 4 6.19 -3.94 12.34
N TRP A 5 5.20 -4.74 11.96
CA TRP A 5 4.31 -4.43 10.84
C TRP A 5 3.13 -3.58 11.30
N TYR A 6 2.90 -2.49 10.60
CA TYR A 6 1.79 -1.56 10.84
C TYR A 6 0.91 -1.47 9.61
N ALA A 7 -0.41 -1.39 9.82
CA ALA A 7 -1.37 -1.11 8.77
C ALA A 7 -1.44 0.40 8.52
N VAL A 8 -1.21 0.81 7.27
CA VAL A 8 -1.31 2.19 6.81
C VAL A 8 -2.55 2.31 5.94
N ARG A 9 -3.43 3.24 6.28
CA ARG A 9 -4.59 3.58 5.45
C ARG A 9 -4.12 4.44 4.30
N THR A 10 -4.54 4.11 3.08
CA THR A 10 -4.24 4.89 1.88
C THR A 10 -5.44 5.71 1.43
N LYS A 11 -5.19 6.68 0.54
CA LYS A 11 -6.26 7.31 -0.24
C LYS A 11 -6.95 6.26 -1.12
N PRO A 12 -8.27 6.39 -1.33
CA PRO A 12 -9.01 5.43 -2.16
C PRO A 12 -8.38 5.28 -3.55
N ARG A 13 -8.11 4.05 -3.98
CA ARG A 13 -7.56 3.71 -5.32
C ARG A 13 -6.13 4.21 -5.59
N ARG A 14 -5.40 4.63 -4.56
CA ARG A 14 -3.99 5.08 -4.66
C ARG A 14 -3.02 4.14 -3.93
N GLU A 15 -3.43 2.91 -3.67
CA GLU A 15 -2.64 1.90 -2.96
C GLU A 15 -1.30 1.63 -3.67
N PHE A 16 -1.33 1.46 -4.99
CA PHE A 16 -0.11 1.22 -5.79
C PHE A 16 0.83 2.44 -5.84
N GLU A 17 0.28 3.65 -5.81
CA GLU A 17 1.07 4.89 -5.73
C GLU A 17 1.71 5.03 -4.35
N ALA A 18 0.95 4.73 -3.29
CA ALA A 18 1.45 4.73 -1.93
C ALA A 18 2.55 3.69 -1.72
N GLU A 19 2.40 2.47 -2.26
CA GLU A 19 3.44 1.44 -2.26
C GLU A 19 4.73 1.96 -2.89
N SER A 20 4.66 2.43 -4.14
CA SER A 20 5.83 2.94 -4.87
C SER A 20 6.53 4.10 -4.14
N ASN A 21 5.75 5.03 -3.58
CA ASN A 21 6.31 6.20 -2.89
C ASN A 21 6.95 5.84 -1.53
N LEU A 22 6.38 4.87 -0.81
CA LEU A 22 6.94 4.40 0.46
C LEU A 22 8.20 3.55 0.22
N GLU A 23 8.20 2.70 -0.80
CA GLU A 23 9.39 1.96 -1.23
C GLU A 23 10.53 2.91 -1.66
N ALA A 24 10.19 3.98 -2.41
CA ALA A 24 11.17 5.00 -2.80
C ALA A 24 11.75 5.80 -1.62
N GLN A 25 11.02 5.89 -0.50
CA GLN A 25 11.50 6.47 0.76
C GLN A 25 12.35 5.49 1.59
N GLY A 26 12.52 4.24 1.12
CA GLY A 26 13.31 3.21 1.79
C GLY A 26 12.53 2.38 2.81
N PHE A 27 11.21 2.55 2.90
CA PHE A 27 10.38 1.72 3.77
C PHE A 27 10.19 0.34 3.15
N ARG A 28 10.15 -0.69 4.01
CA ARG A 28 9.73 -2.02 3.59
C ARG A 28 8.21 -2.08 3.59
N VAL A 29 7.64 -2.23 2.41
CA VAL A 29 6.18 -2.20 2.18
C VAL A 29 5.69 -3.59 1.77
N TRP A 30 4.47 -3.89 2.17
CA TRP A 30 3.73 -5.04 1.70
C TRP A 30 2.30 -4.66 1.35
N LEU A 31 1.97 -4.71 0.06
CA LEU A 31 0.61 -4.56 -0.45
C LEU A 31 0.11 -5.91 -0.97
N PRO A 32 -0.74 -6.63 -0.20
CA PRO A 32 -1.37 -7.85 -0.68
C PRO A 32 -2.25 -7.56 -1.91
N LYS A 33 -2.01 -8.29 -3.00
CA LYS A 33 -2.68 -8.10 -4.31
C LYS A 33 -3.42 -9.37 -4.70
N THR A 34 -4.52 -9.23 -5.44
CA THR A 34 -5.28 -10.34 -6.01
C THR A 34 -5.74 -10.02 -7.42
N THR A 35 -5.99 -11.06 -8.21
CA THR A 35 -6.50 -10.92 -9.57
C THR A 35 -8.02 -10.94 -9.55
N ARG A 36 -8.64 -9.89 -10.07
CA ARG A 36 -10.08 -9.80 -10.25
C ARG A 36 -10.42 -9.81 -11.74
N VAL A 37 -11.30 -10.74 -12.12
CA VAL A 37 -11.90 -10.75 -13.47
C VAL A 37 -12.97 -9.67 -13.54
N VAL A 38 -12.78 -8.71 -14.45
CA VAL A 38 -13.73 -7.64 -14.73
C VAL A 38 -14.34 -7.88 -16.10
N ARG A 39 -15.67 -7.93 -16.15
CA ARG A 39 -16.43 -8.05 -17.40
C ARG A 39 -17.11 -6.73 -17.69
N HIS A 40 -16.80 -6.13 -18.84
CA HIS A 40 -17.41 -4.86 -19.27
C HIS A 40 -17.46 -4.77 -20.79
N ALA A 41 -18.58 -4.30 -21.35
CA ALA A 41 -18.79 -4.10 -22.79
C ALA A 41 -18.34 -5.30 -23.66
N ARG A 42 -18.81 -6.51 -23.32
CA ARG A 42 -18.46 -7.80 -23.99
C ARG A 42 -16.97 -8.17 -23.94
N ARG A 43 -16.16 -7.48 -23.14
CA ARG A 43 -14.76 -7.81 -22.90
C ARG A 43 -14.58 -8.37 -21.49
N VAL A 44 -13.72 -9.37 -21.38
CA VAL A 44 -13.26 -9.95 -20.12
C VAL A 44 -11.81 -9.52 -19.94
N THR A 45 -11.48 -8.93 -18.80
CA THR A 45 -10.12 -8.46 -18.50
C THR A 45 -9.77 -8.82 -17.07
N GLU A 46 -8.57 -9.33 -16.87
CA GLU A 46 -8.01 -9.55 -15.54
C GLU A 46 -7.35 -8.26 -15.05
N LYS A 47 -7.67 -7.85 -13.83
CA LYS A 47 -7.05 -6.69 -13.19
C LYS A 47 -6.46 -7.10 -11.86
N ILE A 48 -5.22 -6.68 -11.61
CA ILE A 48 -4.61 -6.75 -10.29
C ILE A 48 -5.24 -5.66 -9.43
N VAL A 49 -5.78 -6.04 -8.27
CA VAL A 49 -6.40 -5.14 -7.31
C VAL A 49 -5.84 -5.40 -5.91
N PRO A 50 -5.85 -4.40 -5.02
CA PRO A 50 -5.53 -4.61 -3.61
C PRO A 50 -6.48 -5.65 -3.00
N PHE A 51 -5.92 -6.60 -2.25
CA PHE A 51 -6.70 -7.58 -1.51
C PHE A 51 -7.44 -6.93 -0.33
N PHE A 52 -6.81 -5.94 0.31
CA PHE A 52 -7.40 -5.06 1.31
C PHE A 52 -7.50 -3.63 0.76
N PRO A 53 -8.61 -3.25 0.10
CA PRO A 53 -8.76 -1.91 -0.46
C PRO A 53 -8.57 -0.82 0.60
N GLY A 54 -7.79 0.20 0.28
CA GLY A 54 -7.49 1.31 1.19
C GLY A 54 -6.45 1.02 2.26
N TYR A 55 -5.78 -0.13 2.25
CA TYR A 55 -4.72 -0.46 3.21
C TYR A 55 -3.49 -1.09 2.55
N LEU A 56 -2.33 -0.77 3.11
CA LEU A 56 -1.06 -1.46 2.89
C LEU A 56 -0.36 -1.64 4.24
N PHE A 57 0.68 -2.48 4.28
CA PHE A 57 1.46 -2.72 5.49
C PHE A 57 2.88 -2.19 5.32
N VAL A 58 3.43 -1.62 6.38
CA VAL A 58 4.83 -1.17 6.43
C VAL A 58 5.52 -1.76 7.64
N GLU A 59 6.76 -2.21 7.47
CA GLU A 59 7.62 -2.61 8.58
C GLU A 59 8.44 -1.38 8.99
N ILE A 60 8.23 -0.91 10.22
CA ILE A 60 8.96 0.23 10.80
C ILE A 60 9.37 -0.07 12.23
N ASP A 61 10.45 0.59 12.66
CA ASP A 61 10.83 0.66 14.06
C ASP A 61 10.35 2.00 14.63
N MET A 62 9.32 1.98 15.48
CA MET A 62 8.72 3.20 16.02
C MET A 62 9.65 4.01 16.93
N ASP A 63 10.72 3.40 17.47
CA ASP A 63 11.67 4.07 18.35
C ASP A 63 12.87 4.63 17.59
N ALA A 64 13.21 4.06 16.43
CA ALA A 64 14.37 4.45 15.63
C ALA A 64 14.03 5.26 14.37
N GLU A 65 12.83 5.09 13.81
CA GLU A 65 12.42 5.73 12.55
C GLU A 65 11.34 6.80 12.80
N HIS A 66 11.56 7.98 12.22
CA HIS A 66 10.52 9.00 12.19
C HIS A 66 9.35 8.48 11.35
N TRP A 67 8.20 8.23 11.98
CA TRP A 67 6.96 7.76 11.33
C TRP A 67 6.18 8.88 10.61
N ALA A 68 6.53 10.15 10.88
CA ALA A 68 5.91 11.33 10.28
C ALA A 68 5.89 11.32 8.72
N PRO A 69 6.92 10.87 8.00
CA PRO A 69 6.94 10.81 6.53
C PRO A 69 5.82 9.95 5.94
N ILE A 70 5.38 8.89 6.64
CA ILE A 70 4.27 8.05 6.19
C ILE A 70 2.98 8.88 6.08
N ARG A 71 2.72 9.78 7.04
CA ARG A 71 1.56 10.67 7.02
C ARG A 71 1.57 11.70 5.88
N TYR A 72 2.76 12.09 5.41
CA TYR A 72 2.92 13.08 4.35
C TYR A 72 3.17 12.45 2.98
N THR A 73 3.20 11.12 2.88
CA THR A 73 3.42 10.42 1.62
C THR A 73 2.20 10.58 0.71
N ARG A 74 2.42 11.05 -0.52
CA ARG A 74 1.35 11.17 -1.52
C ARG A 74 0.76 9.77 -1.78
N GLY A 75 -0.54 9.63 -1.55
CA GLY A 75 -1.24 8.35 -1.73
C GLY A 75 -1.60 7.66 -0.42
N VAL A 76 -0.96 8.03 0.70
CA VAL A 76 -1.42 7.72 2.06
C VAL A 76 -2.56 8.67 2.45
#